data_AF-A0A6N2BLQ3-F1
#
_entry.id   AF-A0A6N2BLQ3-F1
#
_cell.length_a   1.000
_cell.length_b   1.000
_cell.length_c   1.000
_cell.angle_alpha   90.00
_cell.angle_beta   90.00
_cell.angle_gamma   90.00
#
_symmetry.space_group_name_H-M   'P 1'
#
loop_
_entity.id
_entity.type
_entity.pdbx_description
1 polymer ?
#
loop_
_entity_poly.entity_id
_entity_poly.type
_entity_poly.pdbx_seq_one_letter_code
_entity_poly.pdbx_strand_id
1 'polypeptide(L)'
;VNWLRSIDRTTLNLCVFWYISRCLLTRGFIMVVVVVQNKVSFTRLEYAGSAVVVLILLFAPLILVFKEEFTLWKCKRQALHDTPQVNVVTETPCSVQPEPEEISCLKPNIWWYSNVFNPPPRGEDYIILQAIFSLDFLILFTTTTFGVGGTLTAIDNLGQIGKALGYPSTSITTFVSLLSIWNYLGRVVSGFVSEIFLSKYKFPRPLMLTIVLLLSCTGHLLIAFGVPNSLYISSIIMGFCFGAQWPLIFAIVSELFGLKHYSTLYNLSGGASPFGAYILNVRVAGQWYDKMALRQMKTKGFIRGVGEDLTCIGVECYKMAFLVITGATLISCVVSLVLVIRTREFYKGDIYIRNSECKG
;
A
#
# COMPACT_ATOMS: atom_id res chain seq x y z
N VAL A 1 14.98 -14.14 -7.16
CA VAL A 1 14.75 -15.06 -6.01
C VAL A 1 16.06 -15.68 -5.48
N ASN A 2 17.07 -15.96 -6.32
CA ASN A 2 18.41 -16.40 -5.85
C ASN A 2 19.26 -15.31 -5.16
N TRP A 3 18.84 -14.04 -5.23
CA TRP A 3 19.51 -12.88 -4.60
C TRP A 3 19.45 -12.90 -3.06
N LEU A 4 18.38 -13.46 -2.48
CA LEU A 4 18.17 -13.51 -1.01
C LEU A 4 18.93 -14.65 -0.32
N ARG A 5 19.49 -15.60 -1.06
CA ARG A 5 20.16 -16.78 -0.48
C ARG A 5 21.65 -16.58 -0.21
N SER A 6 22.29 -15.57 -0.82
CA SER A 6 23.75 -15.39 -0.76
C SER A 6 24.20 -14.24 0.15
N ILE A 7 23.27 -13.43 0.67
CA ILE A 7 23.57 -12.34 1.61
C ILE A 7 23.31 -12.89 3.02
N ASP A 8 24.31 -12.77 3.90
CA ASP A 8 24.13 -13.12 5.32
C ASP A 8 22.89 -12.40 5.87
N ARG A 9 22.00 -13.16 6.53
CA ARG A 9 20.68 -12.69 6.99
C ARG A 9 20.83 -11.50 7.93
N THR A 10 21.95 -11.42 8.65
CA THR A 10 22.37 -10.31 9.51
C THR A 10 22.63 -9.02 8.72
N THR A 11 23.38 -9.11 7.61
CA THR A 11 23.71 -7.98 6.74
C THR A 11 22.49 -7.43 6.02
N LEU A 12 21.60 -8.31 5.54
CA LEU A 12 20.34 -7.91 4.91
C LEU A 12 19.44 -7.15 5.88
N ASN A 13 19.29 -7.64 7.11
CA ASN A 13 18.51 -6.98 8.16
C ASN A 13 19.10 -5.60 8.51
N LEU A 14 20.42 -5.48 8.52
CA LEU A 14 21.11 -4.21 8.77
C LEU A 14 20.86 -3.19 7.65
N CYS A 15 20.98 -3.60 6.38
CA CYS A 15 20.67 -2.75 5.22
C CYS A 15 19.22 -2.27 5.22
N VAL A 16 18.28 -3.17 5.51
CA VAL A 16 16.85 -2.83 5.63
C VAL A 16 16.62 -1.83 6.78
N PHE A 17 17.24 -2.05 7.94
CA PHE A 17 17.16 -1.14 9.08
C PHE A 17 17.70 0.26 8.73
N TRP A 18 18.87 0.36 8.10
CA TRP A 18 19.45 1.64 7.68
C TRP A 18 18.58 2.35 6.63
N TYR A 19 18.00 1.60 5.69
CA TYR A 19 17.08 2.12 4.69
C TYR A 19 15.84 2.75 5.34
N ILE A 20 15.19 2.03 6.26
CA ILE A 20 13.99 2.51 6.95
C ILE A 20 14.31 3.69 7.86
N SER A 21 15.38 3.61 8.64
CA SER A 21 15.83 4.70 9.50
C SER A 21 16.06 5.98 8.70
N ARG A 22 16.67 5.87 7.51
CA ARG A 22 16.92 7.01 6.64
C ARG A 22 15.64 7.55 6.01
N CYS A 23 14.69 6.72 5.60
CA CYS A 23 13.39 7.17 5.12
C CYS A 23 12.54 7.84 6.22
N LEU A 24 12.57 7.33 7.46
CA LEU A 24 11.98 7.97 8.64
C LEU A 24 12.60 9.35 8.88
N LEU A 25 13.93 9.44 8.82
CA LEU A 25 14.66 10.69 8.97
C LEU A 25 14.25 11.72 7.90
N THR A 26 14.17 11.32 6.62
CA THR A 26 13.74 12.20 5.53
C THR A 26 12.34 12.76 5.78
N ARG A 27 11.40 11.91 6.17
CA ARG A 27 10.00 12.31 6.40
C ARG A 27 9.86 13.17 7.66
N GLY A 28 10.60 12.85 8.72
CA GLY A 28 10.69 13.66 9.93
C GLY A 28 11.28 15.05 9.66
N PHE A 29 12.33 15.12 8.84
CA PHE A 29 12.91 16.39 8.40
C PHE A 29 11.90 17.23 7.61
N ILE A 30 11.18 16.63 6.65
CA ILE A 30 10.11 17.31 5.90
C ILE A 30 9.03 17.82 6.86
N MET A 31 8.64 17.04 7.87
CA MET A 31 7.67 17.47 8.88
C MET A 31 8.13 18.72 9.62
N VAL A 32 9.37 18.73 10.11
CA VAL A 32 9.94 19.86 10.83
C VAL A 32 9.97 21.09 9.93
N VAL A 33 10.45 20.95 8.70
CA VAL A 33 10.48 22.06 7.72
C VAL A 33 9.09 22.62 7.48
N VAL A 34 8.07 21.78 7.27
CA VAL A 34 6.68 22.25 7.06
C VAL A 34 6.13 22.96 8.29
N VAL A 35 6.33 22.40 9.49
CA VAL A 35 5.83 23.00 10.73
C VAL A 35 6.50 24.36 10.98
N VAL A 36 7.80 24.48 10.71
CA VAL A 36 8.54 25.74 10.85
C VAL A 36 8.12 26.74 9.77
N GLN A 37 7.93 26.30 8.52
CA GLN A 37 7.40 27.16 7.44
C GLN A 37 6.01 27.73 7.75
N ASN A 38 5.19 27.00 8.50
CA ASN A 38 3.89 27.49 8.93
C ASN A 38 3.97 28.58 10.01
N LYS A 39 5.13 28.72 10.68
CA LYS A 39 5.36 29.74 11.71
C LYS A 39 6.28 30.88 11.25
N VAL A 40 7.14 30.63 10.26
CA VAL A 40 8.15 31.58 9.78
C VAL A 40 8.21 31.54 8.26
N SER A 41 8.18 32.71 7.63
CA SER A 41 8.35 32.84 6.18
C SER A 41 9.81 32.58 5.79
N PHE A 42 10.05 31.56 4.97
CA PHE A 42 11.39 31.24 4.50
C PHE A 42 11.82 32.18 3.36
N THR A 43 13.11 32.49 3.31
CA THR A 43 13.80 33.12 2.20
C THR A 43 14.09 32.12 1.08
N ARG A 44 14.37 32.59 -0.15
CA ARG A 44 14.68 31.70 -1.30
C ARG A 44 15.89 30.78 -1.03
N LEU A 45 16.87 31.24 -0.26
CA LEU A 45 18.05 30.46 0.12
C LEU A 45 17.70 29.33 1.09
N GLU A 46 16.81 29.56 2.06
CA GLU A 46 16.35 28.53 2.99
C GLU A 46 15.48 27.48 2.28
N TYR A 47 14.67 27.90 1.31
CA TYR A 47 13.96 26.97 0.43
C TYR A 47 14.94 26.11 -0.40
N ALA A 48 15.96 26.72 -1.02
CA ALA A 48 16.96 25.99 -1.77
C ALA A 48 17.75 25.02 -0.88
N GLY A 49 18.17 25.45 0.31
CA GLY A 49 18.87 24.61 1.28
C GLY A 49 18.03 23.42 1.74
N SER A 50 16.77 23.65 2.11
CA SER A 50 15.86 22.56 2.51
C SER A 50 15.60 21.57 1.37
N ALA A 51 15.45 22.05 0.13
CA ALA A 51 15.29 21.20 -1.04
C ALA A 51 16.53 20.33 -1.32
N VAL A 52 17.74 20.89 -1.20
CA VAL A 52 19.00 20.14 -1.35
C VAL A 52 19.11 19.04 -0.30
N VAL A 53 18.79 19.33 0.96
CA VAL A 53 18.80 18.31 2.02
C VAL A 53 17.80 17.18 1.73
N VAL A 54 16.59 17.52 1.29
CA VAL A 54 15.58 16.52 0.90
C VAL A 54 16.08 15.68 -0.27
N LEU A 55 16.68 16.27 -1.30
CA LEU A 55 17.25 15.55 -2.44
C LEU A 55 18.34 14.58 -2.01
N ILE A 56 19.31 15.03 -1.20
CA ILE A 56 20.39 14.17 -0.69
C ILE A 56 19.80 12.98 0.09
N LEU A 57 18.84 13.24 0.96
CA LEU A 57 18.20 12.20 1.76
C LEU A 57 17.36 11.23 0.91
N LEU A 58 16.76 11.70 -0.19
CA LEU A 58 15.93 10.90 -1.11
C LEU A 58 16.77 10.04 -2.06
N PHE A 59 17.93 10.53 -2.50
CA PHE A 59 18.85 9.77 -3.37
C PHE A 59 19.82 8.87 -2.62
N ALA A 60 20.06 9.10 -1.33
CA ALA A 60 20.96 8.28 -0.54
C ALA A 60 20.65 6.76 -0.54
N PRO A 61 19.39 6.30 -0.52
CA PRO A 61 19.07 4.88 -0.66
C PRO A 61 19.48 4.30 -2.01
N LEU A 62 19.40 5.08 -3.10
CA LEU A 62 19.83 4.64 -4.41
C LEU A 62 21.35 4.46 -4.45
N ILE A 63 22.11 5.33 -3.79
CA ILE A 63 23.57 5.19 -3.67
C ILE A 63 23.95 3.87 -3.00
N LEU A 64 23.22 3.45 -1.96
CA LEU A 64 23.44 2.15 -1.31
C LEU A 64 23.15 0.99 -2.27
N VAL A 65 22.00 1.02 -2.97
CA VAL A 65 21.63 -0.01 -3.94
C VAL A 65 22.65 -0.10 -5.07
N PHE A 66 23.08 1.03 -5.64
CA PHE A 66 24.10 1.05 -6.69
C PHE A 66 25.45 0.53 -6.19
N LYS A 67 25.85 0.87 -4.96
CA LYS A 67 27.09 0.35 -4.37
C LYS A 67 27.04 -1.16 -4.17
N GLU A 68 25.89 -1.69 -3.77
CA GLU A 68 25.69 -3.12 -3.53
C GLU A 68 25.63 -3.90 -4.85
N GLU A 69 24.85 -3.44 -5.83
CA GLU A 69 24.82 -4.00 -7.19
C GLU A 69 26.19 -3.92 -7.88
N PHE A 70 26.93 -2.83 -7.70
CA PHE A 70 28.27 -2.69 -8.27
C PHE A 70 29.29 -3.63 -7.63
N THR A 71 29.23 -3.82 -6.32
CA THR A 71 30.04 -4.83 -5.60
C THR A 71 29.73 -6.23 -6.11
N LEU A 72 28.45 -6.54 -6.29
CA LEU A 72 27.98 -7.84 -6.76
C LEU A 72 28.35 -8.10 -8.22
N TRP A 73 28.28 -7.08 -9.07
CA TRP A 73 28.76 -7.12 -10.46
C TRP A 73 30.27 -7.38 -10.53
N LYS A 74 31.06 -6.74 -9.67
CA LYS A 74 32.51 -7.02 -9.56
C LYS A 74 32.78 -8.47 -9.15
N CYS A 75 32.08 -9.01 -8.14
CA CYS A 75 32.23 -10.41 -7.73
C CYS A 75 31.89 -11.39 -8.86
N LYS A 76 30.78 -11.17 -9.59
CA LYS A 76 30.43 -11.99 -10.76
C LYS A 76 31.48 -11.93 -11.86
N ARG A 77 32.08 -10.75 -12.08
CA ARG A 77 33.13 -10.57 -13.09
C ARG A 77 34.43 -11.27 -12.70
N GLN A 78 34.81 -11.25 -11.42
CA GLN A 78 35.96 -12.00 -10.90
C GLN A 78 35.75 -13.52 -11.02
N ALA A 79 34.59 -14.04 -10.63
CA ALA A 79 34.26 -15.45 -10.77
C ALA A 79 34.25 -15.95 -12.23
N LEU A 80 34.03 -15.06 -13.20
CA LEU A 80 34.09 -15.36 -14.64
C LEU A 80 35.53 -15.36 -15.17
N HIS A 81 36.45 -14.63 -14.54
CA HIS A 81 37.84 -14.48 -14.98
C HIS A 81 38.80 -15.51 -14.36
N ASP A 82 38.47 -16.11 -13.22
CA ASP A 82 39.27 -17.14 -12.54
C ASP A 82 39.03 -18.57 -13.10
N THR A 83 38.97 -18.73 -14.42
CA THR A 83 39.02 -20.06 -15.06
C THR A 83 40.43 -20.35 -15.57
N PRO A 84 41.31 -21.05 -14.83
CA PRO A 84 42.48 -21.67 -15.41
C PRO A 84 42.13 -23.07 -15.94
N GLN A 85 42.65 -23.39 -17.13
CA GLN A 85 42.61 -24.74 -17.68
C GLN A 85 43.47 -25.72 -16.86
N VAL A 86 43.05 -26.99 -16.84
CA VAL A 86 43.83 -28.24 -16.74
C VAL A 86 43.75 -29.06 -15.41
N ASN A 87 43.22 -30.29 -15.61
CA ASN A 87 43.42 -31.59 -14.95
C ASN A 87 42.64 -32.02 -13.69
N VAL A 88 41.95 -33.14 -13.90
CA VAL A 88 41.23 -34.07 -13.02
C VAL A 88 42.10 -34.55 -11.85
N VAL A 89 41.67 -34.30 -10.60
CA VAL A 89 41.65 -35.28 -9.48
C VAL A 89 40.54 -34.84 -8.50
N THR A 90 39.73 -35.82 -8.11
CA THR A 90 38.49 -35.80 -7.35
C THR A 90 38.59 -35.19 -5.95
N GLU A 91 37.92 -34.06 -5.71
CA GLU A 91 37.00 -33.83 -4.58
C GLU A 91 35.87 -32.92 -5.08
N THR A 92 34.64 -33.44 -5.09
CA THR A 92 33.50 -32.92 -5.84
C THR A 92 32.71 -31.87 -5.05
N PRO A 93 32.63 -30.61 -5.51
CA PRO A 93 31.43 -29.79 -5.35
C PRO A 93 30.80 -29.53 -6.73
N CYS A 94 29.47 -29.55 -6.79
CA CYS A 94 28.60 -29.37 -7.96
C CYS A 94 28.49 -30.58 -8.91
N SER A 95 27.69 -31.57 -8.51
CA SER A 95 26.94 -32.38 -9.48
C SER A 95 25.73 -31.57 -9.97
N VAL A 96 25.87 -30.89 -11.10
CA VAL A 96 24.72 -30.71 -12.00
C VAL A 96 24.61 -32.04 -12.73
N GLN A 97 23.82 -32.96 -12.19
CA GLN A 97 23.27 -34.02 -13.04
C GLN A 97 22.17 -33.38 -13.90
N PRO A 98 22.10 -33.68 -15.21
CA PRO A 98 20.81 -33.65 -15.88
C PRO A 98 20.00 -34.78 -15.23
N GLU A 99 19.27 -34.43 -14.18
CA GLU A 99 18.23 -35.31 -13.66
C GLU A 99 17.26 -35.55 -14.83
N PRO A 100 16.86 -36.81 -15.07
CA PRO A 100 16.04 -37.15 -16.22
C PRO A 100 14.82 -36.23 -16.28
N GLU A 101 14.32 -35.98 -17.48
CA GLU A 101 12.91 -35.64 -17.65
C GLU A 101 12.10 -36.74 -16.96
N GLU A 102 11.88 -36.63 -15.65
CA GLU A 102 10.77 -37.25 -14.96
C GLU A 102 9.57 -36.62 -15.62
N ILE A 103 9.06 -37.37 -16.60
CA ILE A 103 7.71 -37.38 -17.14
C ILE A 103 6.92 -36.30 -16.44
N SER A 104 7.03 -35.09 -16.99
CA SER A 104 5.98 -34.08 -16.91
C SER A 104 4.72 -34.89 -16.98
N CYS A 105 4.00 -35.01 -15.86
CA CYS A 105 2.66 -35.57 -15.88
C CYS A 105 2.03 -34.81 -17.02
N LEU A 106 1.80 -35.50 -18.14
CA LEU A 106 1.12 -34.96 -19.30
C LEU A 106 -0.22 -34.53 -18.72
N LYS A 107 -0.31 -33.27 -18.28
CA LYS A 107 -1.59 -32.63 -18.16
C LYS A 107 -2.08 -32.70 -19.60
N PRO A 108 -3.20 -33.38 -19.87
CA PRO A 108 -3.76 -33.39 -21.20
C PRO A 108 -3.89 -31.93 -21.65
N ASN A 109 -4.02 -31.66 -22.95
CA ASN A 109 -4.32 -30.31 -23.44
C ASN A 109 -5.58 -29.76 -22.75
N ILE A 110 -5.42 -29.21 -21.55
CA ILE A 110 -6.47 -28.65 -20.74
C ILE A 110 -6.47 -27.21 -21.19
N TRP A 111 -7.42 -26.92 -22.06
CA TRP A 111 -7.87 -25.60 -22.42
C TRP A 111 -7.63 -24.60 -21.27
N TRP A 112 -7.04 -23.43 -21.57
CA TRP A 112 -6.69 -22.37 -20.60
C TRP A 112 -7.83 -21.94 -19.67
N TYR A 113 -9.07 -22.35 -19.96
CA TYR A 113 -10.30 -22.13 -19.20
C TYR A 113 -10.79 -23.33 -18.37
N SER A 114 -10.36 -24.55 -18.66
CA SER A 114 -10.97 -25.77 -18.11
C SER A 114 -10.60 -26.06 -16.63
N ASN A 115 -9.76 -25.24 -15.99
CA ASN A 115 -9.43 -25.30 -14.56
C ASN A 115 -9.64 -23.96 -13.82
N VAL A 116 -10.31 -22.98 -14.42
CA VAL A 116 -10.45 -21.63 -13.85
C VAL A 116 -11.23 -21.63 -12.52
N PHE A 117 -12.23 -22.51 -12.38
CA PHE A 117 -13.09 -22.56 -11.19
C PHE A 117 -12.64 -23.56 -10.11
N ASN A 118 -11.52 -24.24 -10.30
CA ASN A 118 -10.95 -25.17 -9.32
C ASN A 118 -9.70 -24.53 -8.69
N PRO A 119 -9.81 -23.67 -7.67
CA PRO A 119 -8.66 -23.02 -7.04
C PRO A 119 -7.72 -24.04 -6.39
N PRO A 120 -6.38 -23.82 -6.41
CA PRO A 120 -5.46 -24.68 -5.67
C PRO A 120 -5.58 -24.38 -4.17
N PRO A 121 -4.94 -25.19 -3.31
CA PRO A 121 -4.76 -24.86 -1.90
C PRO A 121 -4.15 -23.45 -1.72
N ARG A 122 -4.61 -22.74 -0.68
CA ARG A 122 -4.13 -21.38 -0.37
C ARG A 122 -2.62 -21.37 -0.18
N GLY A 123 -1.97 -20.39 -0.81
CA GLY A 123 -0.52 -20.18 -0.79
C GLY A 123 0.29 -21.12 -1.67
N GLU A 124 -0.36 -21.95 -2.49
CA GLU A 124 0.25 -22.46 -3.72
C GLU A 124 0.14 -21.40 -4.83
N ASP A 125 0.85 -21.62 -5.94
CA ASP A 125 0.86 -20.68 -7.06
C ASP A 125 -0.43 -20.77 -7.89
N TYR A 126 -1.25 -19.71 -7.84
CA TYR A 126 -2.44 -19.59 -8.66
C TYR A 126 -2.09 -19.17 -10.09
N ILE A 127 -2.85 -19.68 -11.06
CA ILE A 127 -2.90 -19.08 -12.41
C ILE A 127 -3.69 -17.76 -12.33
N ILE A 128 -3.35 -16.76 -13.14
CA ILE A 128 -3.97 -15.42 -13.07
C ILE A 128 -5.50 -15.47 -13.15
N LEU A 129 -6.07 -16.21 -14.11
CA LEU A 129 -7.53 -16.33 -14.26
C LEU A 129 -8.17 -17.03 -13.04
N GLN A 130 -7.54 -18.09 -12.55
CA GLN A 130 -7.98 -18.83 -11.38
C GLN A 130 -7.97 -17.95 -10.11
N ALA A 131 -6.98 -17.08 -9.97
CA ALA A 131 -6.93 -16.11 -8.88
C ALA A 131 -8.06 -15.09 -8.98
N ILE A 132 -8.26 -14.46 -10.14
CA ILE A 132 -9.28 -13.40 -10.33
C ILE A 132 -10.69 -13.93 -10.03
N PHE A 133 -10.99 -15.16 -10.44
CA PHE A 133 -12.29 -15.80 -10.19
C PHE A 133 -12.37 -16.54 -8.85
N SER A 134 -11.29 -16.55 -8.05
CA SER A 134 -11.34 -17.12 -6.71
C SER A 134 -12.14 -16.22 -5.77
N LEU A 135 -12.91 -16.85 -4.89
CA LEU A 135 -13.72 -16.15 -3.90
C LEU A 135 -12.86 -15.26 -2.98
N ASP A 136 -11.66 -15.73 -2.62
CA ASP A 136 -10.77 -15.00 -1.71
C ASP A 136 -10.23 -13.72 -2.38
N PHE A 137 -9.94 -13.75 -3.69
CA PHE A 137 -9.51 -12.56 -4.44
C PHE A 137 -10.66 -11.58 -4.64
N LEU A 138 -11.87 -12.06 -4.96
CA LEU A 138 -13.05 -11.20 -5.09
C LEU A 138 -13.37 -10.49 -3.78
N ILE A 139 -13.31 -11.20 -2.65
CA ILE A 139 -13.49 -10.61 -1.31
C ILE A 139 -12.43 -9.54 -1.05
N LEU A 140 -11.15 -9.83 -1.34
CA LEU A 140 -10.06 -8.87 -1.16
C LEU A 140 -10.20 -7.65 -2.09
N PHE A 141 -10.60 -7.86 -3.35
CA PHE A 141 -10.83 -6.82 -4.34
C PHE A 141 -11.96 -5.89 -3.88
N THR A 142 -13.12 -6.44 -3.49
CA THR A 142 -14.24 -5.66 -2.95
C THR A 142 -13.87 -4.92 -1.66
N THR A 143 -13.14 -5.58 -0.76
CA THR A 143 -12.62 -4.95 0.47
C THR A 143 -11.74 -3.74 0.13
N THR A 144 -10.84 -3.91 -0.84
CA THR A 144 -9.94 -2.85 -1.31
C THR A 144 -10.70 -1.71 -1.98
N THR A 145 -11.67 -1.99 -2.85
CA THR A 145 -12.50 -0.98 -3.53
C THR A 145 -13.17 -0.04 -2.53
N PHE A 146 -13.87 -0.58 -1.53
CA PHE A 146 -14.63 0.25 -0.57
C PHE A 146 -13.82 0.72 0.64
N GLY A 147 -12.73 0.02 0.96
CA GLY A 147 -11.81 0.38 2.04
C GLY A 147 -10.80 1.44 1.60
N VAL A 148 -9.93 1.08 0.65
CA VAL A 148 -8.90 1.98 0.10
C VAL A 148 -9.57 3.12 -0.66
N GLY A 149 -10.61 2.85 -1.46
CA GLY A 149 -11.32 3.89 -2.20
C GLY A 149 -11.95 4.96 -1.30
N GLY A 150 -12.48 4.58 -0.12
CA GLY A 150 -13.02 5.52 0.86
C GLY A 150 -11.92 6.43 1.41
N THR A 151 -10.80 5.83 1.82
CA THR A 151 -9.65 6.61 2.29
C THR A 151 -9.09 7.52 1.21
N LEU A 152 -8.92 7.03 -0.01
CA LEU A 152 -8.42 7.78 -1.16
C LEU A 152 -9.31 8.98 -1.50
N THR A 153 -10.63 8.81 -1.42
CA THR A 153 -11.59 9.91 -1.60
C THR A 153 -11.32 11.07 -0.63
N ALA A 154 -10.98 10.77 0.63
CA ALA A 154 -10.62 11.79 1.61
C ALA A 154 -9.29 12.49 1.28
N ILE A 155 -8.30 11.73 0.79
CA ILE A 155 -7.00 12.28 0.40
C ILE A 155 -7.16 13.23 -0.80
N ASP A 156 -7.82 12.77 -1.86
CA ASP A 156 -7.98 13.51 -3.11
C ASP A 156 -8.75 14.82 -2.92
N ASN A 157 -9.70 14.83 -1.97
CA ASN A 157 -10.52 16.00 -1.69
C ASN A 157 -10.06 16.80 -0.48
N LEU A 158 -8.94 16.45 0.18
CA LEU A 158 -8.56 17.06 1.46
C LEU A 158 -8.49 18.60 1.39
N GLY A 159 -7.94 19.12 0.29
CA GLY A 159 -7.87 20.56 0.05
C GLY A 159 -9.23 21.22 -0.13
N GLN A 160 -10.15 20.58 -0.85
CA GLN A 160 -11.52 21.08 -1.05
C GLN A 160 -12.33 21.00 0.24
N ILE A 161 -12.22 19.91 1.00
CA ILE A 161 -12.83 19.74 2.32
C ILE A 161 -12.33 20.84 3.26
N GLY A 162 -11.02 21.09 3.30
CA GLY A 162 -10.43 22.15 4.12
C GLY A 162 -10.99 23.53 3.78
N LYS A 163 -11.10 23.87 2.49
CA LYS A 163 -11.71 25.13 2.04
C LYS A 163 -13.19 25.22 2.41
N ALA A 164 -13.96 24.15 2.20
CA ALA A 164 -15.39 24.12 2.52
C ALA A 164 -15.64 24.32 4.02
N LEU A 165 -14.77 23.77 4.88
CA LEU A 165 -14.83 23.93 6.33
C LEU A 165 -14.28 25.29 6.83
N GLY A 166 -13.75 26.13 5.94
CA GLY A 166 -13.24 27.47 6.28
C GLY A 166 -11.83 27.50 6.87
N TYR A 167 -11.02 26.43 6.70
CA TYR A 167 -9.63 26.45 7.14
C TYR A 167 -8.78 27.38 6.25
N PRO A 168 -7.80 28.11 6.82
CA PRO A 168 -6.88 28.90 6.02
C PRO A 168 -5.96 27.98 5.20
N SER A 169 -5.50 28.47 4.05
CA SER A 169 -4.63 27.70 3.14
C SER A 169 -3.38 27.13 3.81
N THR A 170 -2.82 27.83 4.79
CA THR A 170 -1.66 27.40 5.59
C THR A 170 -1.95 26.20 6.50
N SER A 171 -3.17 26.10 7.05
CA SER A 171 -3.60 24.89 7.77
C SER A 171 -3.83 23.73 6.81
N ILE A 172 -4.42 23.98 5.64
CA ILE A 172 -4.66 22.96 4.62
C ILE A 172 -3.34 22.33 4.13
N THR A 173 -2.32 23.14 3.85
CA THR A 173 -0.99 22.62 3.47
C THR A 173 -0.39 21.78 4.60
N THR A 174 -0.54 22.21 5.85
CA THR A 174 -0.12 21.43 7.02
C THR A 174 -0.82 20.07 7.09
N PHE A 175 -2.13 20.01 6.83
CA PHE A 175 -2.90 18.76 6.80
C PHE A 175 -2.41 17.80 5.71
N VAL A 176 -2.12 18.29 4.51
CA VAL A 176 -1.56 17.49 3.40
C VAL A 176 -0.19 16.92 3.77
N SER A 177 0.65 17.70 4.45
CA SER A 177 1.95 17.24 4.93
C SER A 177 1.83 16.17 6.02
N LEU A 178 0.94 16.38 7.01
CA LEU A 178 0.65 15.39 8.05
C LEU A 178 0.19 14.07 7.43
N LEU A 179 -0.76 14.12 6.50
CA LEU A 179 -1.23 12.94 5.77
C LEU A 179 -0.08 12.18 5.12
N SER A 180 0.85 12.88 4.46
CA SER A 180 2.02 12.26 3.82
C SER A 180 2.97 11.57 4.80
N ILE A 181 3.17 12.16 5.98
CA ILE A 181 4.03 11.60 7.04
C ILE A 181 3.37 10.37 7.64
N TRP A 182 2.11 10.47 8.02
CA TRP A 182 1.37 9.37 8.63
C TRP A 182 1.13 8.22 7.64
N ASN A 183 1.00 8.50 6.35
CA ASN A 183 0.99 7.48 5.29
C ASN A 183 2.28 6.66 5.27
N TYR A 184 3.43 7.35 5.29
CA TYR A 184 4.70 6.65 5.37
C TYR A 184 4.80 5.83 6.67
N LEU A 185 4.44 6.42 7.82
CA LEU A 185 4.48 5.72 9.10
C LEU A 185 3.55 4.49 9.11
N GLY A 186 2.34 4.61 8.56
CA GLY A 186 1.40 3.50 8.40
C GLY A 186 1.98 2.36 7.58
N ARG A 187 2.71 2.66 6.50
CA ARG A 187 3.40 1.63 5.69
C ARG A 187 4.47 0.90 6.49
N VAL A 188 5.31 1.65 7.21
CA VAL A 188 6.37 1.07 8.04
C VAL A 188 5.77 0.23 9.16
N VAL A 189 4.87 0.80 9.96
CA VAL A 189 4.26 0.14 11.11
C VAL A 189 3.53 -1.13 10.67
N SER A 190 2.64 -1.07 9.68
CA SER A 190 1.92 -2.26 9.22
C SER A 190 2.83 -3.34 8.65
N GLY A 191 3.89 -2.97 7.92
CA GLY A 191 4.87 -3.92 7.39
C GLY A 191 5.54 -4.73 8.51
N PHE A 192 6.10 -4.06 9.52
CA PHE A 192 6.79 -4.73 10.63
C PHE A 192 5.84 -5.41 11.60
N VAL A 193 4.80 -4.70 12.03
CA VAL A 193 3.85 -5.22 13.01
C VAL A 193 3.15 -6.45 12.44
N SER A 194 2.86 -6.51 11.14
CA SER A 194 2.22 -7.69 10.56
C SER A 194 3.12 -8.91 10.54
N GLU A 195 4.42 -8.77 10.29
CA GLU A 195 5.38 -9.89 10.44
C GLU A 195 5.49 -10.34 11.89
N ILE A 196 5.61 -9.41 12.84
CA ILE A 196 5.72 -9.74 14.28
C ILE A 196 4.46 -10.47 14.76
N PHE A 197 3.29 -9.96 14.40
CA PHE A 197 2.02 -10.52 14.82
C PHE A 197 1.74 -11.88 14.16
N LEU A 198 2.11 -12.04 12.88
CA LEU A 198 2.01 -13.32 12.21
C LEU A 198 2.96 -14.36 12.81
N SER A 199 4.24 -14.02 12.96
CA SER A 199 5.27 -14.96 13.42
C SER A 199 5.09 -15.36 14.90
N LYS A 200 4.81 -14.40 15.78
CA LYS A 200 4.72 -14.64 17.24
C LYS A 200 3.35 -15.08 17.70
N TYR A 201 2.27 -14.55 17.10
CA TYR A 201 0.90 -14.76 17.58
C TYR A 201 -0.01 -15.47 16.57
N LYS A 202 0.51 -15.87 15.40
CA LYS A 202 -0.28 -16.45 14.29
C LYS A 202 -1.50 -15.60 13.92
N PHE A 203 -1.35 -14.29 14.09
CA PHE A 203 -2.45 -13.35 13.90
C PHE A 203 -2.68 -13.15 12.39
N PRO A 204 -3.91 -13.38 11.87
CA PRO A 204 -4.17 -13.33 10.44
C PRO A 204 -4.08 -11.89 9.91
N ARG A 205 -3.30 -11.67 8.85
CA ARG A 205 -3.16 -10.33 8.24
C ARG A 205 -4.48 -9.74 7.74
N PRO A 206 -5.45 -10.51 7.20
CA PRO A 206 -6.76 -9.97 6.88
C PRO A 206 -7.46 -9.33 8.08
N LEU A 207 -7.22 -9.80 9.30
CA LEU A 207 -7.82 -9.22 10.51
C LEU A 207 -7.15 -7.88 10.86
N MET A 208 -5.83 -7.77 10.66
CA MET A 208 -5.14 -6.49 10.78
C MET A 208 -5.70 -5.48 9.78
N LEU A 209 -5.97 -5.91 8.54
CA LEU A 209 -6.61 -5.07 7.53
C LEU A 209 -8.00 -4.61 7.99
N THR A 210 -8.82 -5.51 8.56
CA THR A 210 -10.12 -5.15 9.13
C THR A 210 -9.99 -4.09 10.24
N ILE A 211 -9.02 -4.23 11.15
CA ILE A 211 -8.79 -3.26 12.23
C ILE A 211 -8.42 -1.89 11.66
N VAL A 212 -7.56 -1.83 10.65
CA VAL A 212 -7.19 -0.58 9.97
C VAL A 212 -8.40 0.06 9.26
N LEU A 213 -9.29 -0.74 8.66
CA LEU A 213 -10.53 -0.24 8.06
C LEU A 213 -11.52 0.29 9.10
N LEU A 214 -11.65 -0.36 10.25
CA LEU A 214 -12.45 0.15 11.35
C LEU A 214 -11.89 1.47 11.89
N LEU A 215 -10.57 1.59 11.98
CA LEU A 215 -9.91 2.83 12.36
C LEU A 215 -10.18 3.94 11.33
N SER A 216 -10.16 3.66 10.02
CA SER A 216 -10.43 4.69 9.01
C SER A 216 -11.86 5.23 9.06
N CYS A 217 -12.85 4.44 9.52
CA CYS A 217 -14.20 4.93 9.76
C CYS A 217 -14.23 6.12 10.74
N THR A 218 -13.36 6.13 11.76
CA THR A 218 -13.26 7.29 12.68
C THR A 218 -12.79 8.55 11.96
N GLY A 219 -11.83 8.43 11.05
CA GLY A 219 -11.36 9.52 10.20
C GLY A 219 -12.45 10.04 9.26
N HIS A 220 -13.24 9.15 8.66
CA HIS A 220 -14.39 9.52 7.84
C HIS A 220 -15.47 10.26 8.63
N LEU A 221 -15.81 9.79 9.83
CA LEU A 221 -16.80 10.43 10.70
C LEU A 221 -16.34 11.82 11.18
N LEU A 222 -15.06 12.00 11.50
CA LEU A 222 -14.49 13.29 11.85
C LEU A 222 -14.66 14.33 10.72
N ILE A 223 -14.51 13.91 9.47
CA ILE A 223 -14.78 14.76 8.30
C ILE A 223 -16.28 15.04 8.18
N ALA A 224 -17.12 14.02 8.33
CA ALA A 224 -18.57 14.16 8.18
C ALA A 224 -19.18 15.16 9.18
N PHE A 225 -18.73 15.16 10.43
CA PHE A 225 -19.28 16.04 11.47
C PHE A 225 -18.59 17.41 11.56
N GLY A 226 -17.37 17.55 11.02
CA GLY A 226 -16.71 18.85 10.88
C GLY A 226 -16.51 19.65 12.18
N VAL A 227 -16.33 18.97 13.32
CA VAL A 227 -16.06 19.64 14.61
C VAL A 227 -14.72 20.39 14.58
N PRO A 228 -14.48 21.38 15.48
CA PRO A 228 -13.22 22.12 15.48
C PRO A 228 -12.00 21.19 15.55
N ASN A 229 -10.99 21.45 14.72
CA ASN A 229 -9.77 20.63 14.58
C ASN A 229 -10.00 19.19 14.10
N SER A 230 -11.22 18.80 13.69
CA SER A 230 -11.49 17.43 13.22
C SER A 230 -10.67 17.06 11.99
N LEU A 231 -10.42 18.02 11.10
CA LEU A 231 -9.67 17.78 9.87
C LEU A 231 -8.19 17.50 10.16
N TYR A 232 -7.61 18.14 11.17
CA TYR A 232 -6.24 17.85 11.63
C TYR A 232 -6.11 16.39 12.08
N ILE A 233 -7.00 15.95 12.98
CA ILE A 233 -7.02 14.58 13.51
C ILE A 233 -7.34 13.58 12.40
N SER A 234 -8.29 13.92 11.53
CA SER A 234 -8.66 13.08 10.40
C SER A 234 -7.48 12.90 9.43
N SER A 235 -6.72 13.95 9.09
CA SER A 235 -5.54 13.82 8.22
C SER A 235 -4.49 12.85 8.76
N ILE A 236 -4.31 12.82 10.09
CA ILE A 236 -3.42 11.87 10.78
C ILE A 236 -3.94 10.43 10.61
N ILE A 237 -5.20 10.19 10.97
CA ILE A 237 -5.84 8.87 10.93
C ILE A 237 -5.90 8.35 9.47
N MET A 238 -6.39 9.18 8.56
CA MET A 238 -6.54 8.85 7.13
C MET A 238 -5.19 8.58 6.47
N GLY A 239 -4.17 9.39 6.80
CA GLY A 239 -2.80 9.14 6.37
C GLY A 239 -2.32 7.77 6.82
N PHE A 240 -2.37 7.49 8.13
CA PHE A 240 -1.94 6.21 8.70
C PHE A 240 -2.68 5.02 8.09
N CYS A 241 -4.02 5.07 8.03
CA CYS A 241 -4.83 3.97 7.53
C CYS A 241 -4.55 3.67 6.05
N PHE A 242 -4.51 4.70 5.20
CA PHE A 242 -4.19 4.50 3.78
C PHE A 242 -2.77 3.95 3.59
N GLY A 243 -1.82 4.41 4.40
CA GLY A 243 -0.47 3.85 4.42
C GLY A 243 -0.44 2.38 4.83
N ALA A 244 -1.17 2.03 5.89
CA ALA A 244 -1.17 0.69 6.47
C ALA A 244 -1.87 -0.37 5.61
N GLN A 245 -2.87 0.03 4.81
CA GLN A 245 -3.62 -0.89 3.95
C GLN A 245 -2.74 -1.57 2.89
N TRP A 246 -1.82 -0.84 2.26
CA TRP A 246 -1.06 -1.35 1.11
C TRP A 246 -0.11 -2.50 1.46
N PRO A 247 0.78 -2.41 2.48
CA PRO A 247 1.63 -3.53 2.86
C PRO A 247 0.83 -4.77 3.27
N LEU A 248 -0.30 -4.58 3.95
CA LEU A 248 -1.19 -5.67 4.32
C LEU A 248 -1.77 -6.36 3.08
N ILE A 249 -2.28 -5.58 2.11
CA ILE A 249 -2.80 -6.13 0.84
C ILE A 249 -1.69 -6.88 0.08
N PHE A 250 -0.48 -6.31 -0.02
CA PHE A 250 0.65 -6.96 -0.67
C PHE A 250 1.01 -8.30 -0.02
N ALA A 251 1.08 -8.34 1.31
CA ALA A 251 1.36 -9.57 2.04
C ALA A 251 0.23 -10.61 1.87
N ILE A 252 -1.03 -10.19 1.95
CA ILE A 252 -2.18 -11.10 1.76
C ILE A 252 -2.16 -11.70 0.34
N VAL A 253 -1.87 -10.89 -0.68
CA VAL A 253 -1.81 -11.39 -2.07
C VAL A 253 -0.71 -12.41 -2.26
N SER A 254 0.51 -12.15 -1.76
CA SER A 254 1.62 -13.10 -1.89
C SER A 254 1.40 -14.38 -1.07
N GLU A 255 0.78 -14.28 0.11
CA GLU A 255 0.51 -15.41 0.99
C GLU A 255 -0.63 -16.31 0.48
N LEU A 256 -1.69 -15.73 -0.09
CA LEU A 256 -2.85 -16.51 -0.53
C LEU A 256 -2.71 -17.06 -1.95
N PHE A 257 -2.08 -16.33 -2.87
CA PHE A 257 -2.06 -16.67 -4.29
C PHE A 257 -0.68 -17.09 -4.84
N GLY A 258 0.33 -17.13 -3.97
CA GLY A 258 1.68 -17.53 -4.31
C GLY A 258 2.51 -16.41 -4.94
N LEU A 259 3.73 -16.76 -5.32
CA LEU A 259 4.75 -15.80 -5.78
C LEU A 259 4.94 -15.79 -7.30
N LYS A 260 4.54 -16.86 -8.00
CA LYS A 260 4.77 -17.01 -9.45
C LYS A 260 4.19 -15.87 -10.29
N HIS A 261 2.95 -15.46 -10.01
CA HIS A 261 2.27 -14.35 -10.70
C HIS A 261 1.97 -13.18 -9.76
N TYR A 262 2.69 -13.08 -8.64
CA TYR A 262 2.48 -12.05 -7.61
C TYR A 262 2.39 -10.65 -8.22
N SER A 263 3.32 -10.31 -9.13
CA SER A 263 3.37 -8.98 -9.74
C SER A 263 2.09 -8.59 -10.46
N THR A 264 1.46 -9.52 -11.17
CA THR A 264 0.21 -9.28 -11.88
C THR A 264 -0.95 -9.21 -10.89
N LEU A 265 -1.00 -10.15 -9.94
CA LEU A 265 -2.09 -10.25 -8.98
C LEU A 265 -2.17 -9.04 -8.05
N TYR A 266 -1.04 -8.55 -7.53
CA TYR A 266 -1.07 -7.37 -6.66
C TYR A 266 -1.48 -6.12 -7.45
N ASN A 267 -1.08 -6.00 -8.73
CA ASN A 267 -1.48 -4.87 -9.57
C ASN A 267 -2.98 -4.93 -9.90
N LEU A 268 -3.54 -6.12 -10.10
CA LEU A 268 -4.98 -6.31 -10.25
C LEU A 268 -5.74 -5.97 -8.97
N SER A 269 -5.24 -6.39 -7.80
CA SER A 269 -5.79 -5.97 -6.51
C SER A 269 -5.68 -4.47 -6.33
N GLY A 270 -4.56 -3.85 -6.73
CA GLY A 270 -4.38 -2.40 -6.72
C GLY A 270 -5.32 -1.68 -7.70
N GLY A 271 -5.71 -2.36 -8.78
CA GLY A 271 -6.75 -1.96 -9.72
C GLY A 271 -8.12 -1.76 -9.06
N ALA A 272 -8.38 -2.30 -7.87
CA ALA A 272 -9.59 -1.99 -7.11
C ALA A 272 -9.68 -0.51 -6.69
N SER A 273 -8.53 0.17 -6.57
CA SER A 273 -8.42 1.59 -6.18
C SER A 273 -9.13 2.54 -7.16
N PRO A 274 -8.87 2.53 -8.49
CA PRO A 274 -9.60 3.37 -9.43
C PRO A 274 -11.10 3.07 -9.49
N PHE A 275 -11.54 1.83 -9.30
CA PHE A 275 -12.97 1.52 -9.16
C PHE A 275 -13.57 2.20 -7.93
N GLY A 276 -12.86 2.11 -6.79
CA GLY A 276 -13.26 2.76 -5.55
C GLY A 276 -13.29 4.28 -5.67
N ALA A 277 -12.28 4.88 -6.29
CA ALA A 277 -12.22 6.31 -6.57
C ALA A 277 -13.37 6.76 -7.48
N TYR A 278 -13.68 6.04 -8.55
CA TYR A 278 -14.80 6.40 -9.40
C TYR A 278 -16.13 6.39 -8.63
N ILE A 279 -16.40 5.33 -7.88
CA ILE A 279 -17.67 5.18 -7.15
C ILE A 279 -17.76 6.18 -5.99
N LEU A 280 -16.76 6.23 -5.11
CA LEU A 280 -16.83 6.99 -3.86
C LEU A 280 -16.39 8.44 -4.03
N ASN A 281 -15.35 8.70 -4.83
CA ASN A 281 -14.88 10.06 -5.07
C ASN A 281 -15.75 10.77 -6.10
N VAL A 282 -15.81 10.26 -7.34
CA VAL A 282 -16.52 10.97 -8.42
C VAL A 282 -18.03 10.93 -8.23
N ARG A 283 -18.61 9.72 -8.07
CA ARG A 283 -20.08 9.56 -8.04
C ARG A 283 -20.71 9.95 -6.71
N VAL A 284 -20.08 9.63 -5.58
CA VAL A 284 -20.65 9.97 -4.25
C VAL A 284 -20.22 11.37 -3.81
N ALA A 285 -18.92 11.61 -3.60
CA ALA A 285 -18.45 12.87 -3.02
C ALA A 285 -18.59 14.06 -4.00
N GLY A 286 -18.12 13.93 -5.23
CA GLY A 286 -18.17 14.98 -6.25
C GLY A 286 -19.60 15.41 -6.59
N GLN A 287 -20.47 14.46 -6.95
CA GLN A 287 -21.86 14.80 -7.29
C GLN A 287 -22.63 15.41 -6.10
N TRP A 288 -22.34 14.97 -4.87
CA TRP A 288 -22.98 15.55 -3.69
C TRP A 288 -22.51 16.98 -3.44
N TYR A 289 -21.21 17.22 -3.53
CA TYR A 289 -20.61 18.54 -3.42
C TYR A 289 -21.19 19.50 -4.46
N ASP A 290 -21.24 19.10 -5.73
CA ASP A 290 -21.79 19.93 -6.82
C ASP A 290 -23.26 20.27 -6.59
N LYS A 291 -24.06 19.30 -6.14
CA LYS A 291 -25.47 19.50 -5.81
C LYS A 291 -25.66 20.51 -4.69
N MET A 292 -24.82 20.47 -3.66
CA MET A 292 -24.89 21.44 -2.55
C MET A 292 -24.40 22.82 -2.97
N ALA A 293 -23.32 22.90 -3.72
CA ALA A 293 -22.80 24.16 -4.24
C ALA A 293 -23.82 24.88 -5.13
N LEU A 294 -24.47 24.16 -6.05
CA LEU A 294 -25.51 24.71 -6.92
C LEU A 294 -26.74 25.20 -6.13
N ARG A 295 -27.11 24.50 -5.04
CA ARG A 295 -28.18 24.96 -4.15
C ARG A 295 -27.79 26.26 -3.45
N GLN A 296 -26.59 26.34 -2.90
CA GLN A 296 -26.10 27.55 -2.23
C GLN A 296 -26.00 28.74 -3.18
N MET A 297 -25.54 28.53 -4.42
CA MET A 297 -25.49 29.58 -5.45
C MET A 297 -26.88 30.13 -5.77
N LYS A 298 -27.87 29.25 -5.98
CA LYS A 298 -29.27 29.65 -6.24
C LYS A 298 -29.85 30.46 -5.08
N THR A 299 -29.63 30.03 -3.84
CA THR A 299 -30.14 30.73 -2.65
C THR A 299 -29.52 32.12 -2.49
N LYS A 300 -28.25 32.30 -2.85
CA LYS A 300 -27.56 33.59 -2.77
C LYS A 300 -27.77 34.49 -4.00
N GLY A 301 -28.51 34.01 -5.02
CA GLY A 301 -28.74 34.76 -6.26
C GLY A 301 -27.50 34.96 -7.13
N PHE A 302 -26.42 34.19 -6.91
CA PHE A 302 -25.21 34.30 -7.71
C PHE A 302 -25.32 33.47 -9.00
N ILE A 303 -24.95 34.09 -10.13
CA ILE A 303 -24.77 33.42 -11.41
C ILE A 303 -23.27 33.12 -11.55
N ARG A 304 -22.93 31.85 -11.79
CA ARG A 304 -21.53 31.42 -11.99
C ARG A 304 -20.93 32.16 -13.18
N GLY A 305 -19.83 32.89 -12.96
CA GLY A 305 -19.06 33.49 -14.04
C GLY A 305 -18.41 32.43 -14.93
N VAL A 306 -18.19 32.76 -16.21
CA VAL A 306 -17.46 31.88 -17.13
C VAL A 306 -16.03 31.68 -16.60
N GLY A 307 -15.69 30.44 -16.27
CA GLY A 307 -14.36 30.07 -15.74
C GLY A 307 -14.23 30.10 -14.22
N GLU A 308 -15.27 30.44 -13.46
CA GLU A 308 -15.24 30.33 -12.00
C GLU A 308 -15.46 28.89 -11.52
N ASP A 309 -14.75 28.47 -10.47
CA ASP A 309 -14.95 27.16 -9.85
C ASP A 309 -16.24 27.11 -9.02
N LEU A 310 -16.88 25.93 -9.03
CA LEU A 310 -18.05 25.68 -8.21
C LEU A 310 -17.61 25.52 -6.75
N THR A 311 -17.99 26.44 -5.87
CA THR A 311 -17.60 26.43 -4.46
C THR A 311 -18.77 26.12 -3.54
N CYS A 312 -18.54 25.21 -2.59
CA CYS A 312 -19.48 24.88 -1.52
C CYS A 312 -18.86 25.23 -0.17
N ILE A 313 -19.64 25.89 0.69
CA ILE A 313 -19.20 26.31 2.03
C ILE A 313 -20.01 25.60 3.10
N GLY A 314 -19.33 25.11 4.13
CA GLY A 314 -19.91 24.45 5.30
C GLY A 314 -19.74 22.93 5.30
N VAL A 315 -19.99 22.34 6.47
CA VAL A 315 -19.86 20.89 6.72
C VAL A 315 -20.79 20.07 5.80
N GLU A 316 -21.95 20.62 5.46
CA GLU A 316 -22.99 19.98 4.65
C GLU A 316 -22.54 19.62 3.22
N CYS A 317 -21.45 20.23 2.73
CA CYS A 317 -20.87 19.94 1.42
C CYS A 317 -20.34 18.50 1.31
N TYR A 318 -19.83 17.95 2.40
CA TYR A 318 -19.23 16.61 2.45
C TYR A 318 -19.87 15.67 3.47
N LYS A 319 -20.68 16.17 4.41
CA LYS A 319 -21.31 15.37 5.49
C LYS A 319 -21.95 14.08 5.00
N MET A 320 -22.93 14.18 4.11
CA MET A 320 -23.66 13.00 3.63
C MET A 320 -22.77 12.07 2.79
N ALA A 321 -21.87 12.62 1.97
CA ALA A 321 -20.92 11.82 1.22
C ALA A 321 -20.04 10.98 2.16
N PHE A 322 -19.50 11.58 3.22
CA PHE A 322 -18.65 10.87 4.18
C PHE A 322 -19.42 9.91 5.09
N LEU A 323 -20.71 10.16 5.36
CA LEU A 323 -21.56 9.16 6.01
C LEU A 323 -21.79 7.93 5.12
N VAL A 324 -22.04 8.13 3.82
CA VAL A 324 -22.16 7.03 2.85
C VAL A 324 -20.84 6.27 2.70
N ILE A 325 -19.72 6.99 2.61
CA ILE A 325 -18.37 6.37 2.55
C ILE A 325 -18.10 5.57 3.82
N THR A 326 -18.44 6.09 5.01
CA THR A 326 -18.31 5.36 6.27
C THR A 326 -19.13 4.06 6.23
N GLY A 327 -20.38 4.13 5.78
CA GLY A 327 -21.22 2.94 5.61
C GLY A 327 -20.60 1.91 4.65
N ALA A 328 -20.09 2.36 3.50
CA ALA A 328 -19.40 1.49 2.54
C ALA A 328 -18.12 0.86 3.13
N THR A 329 -17.36 1.61 3.93
CA THR A 329 -16.18 1.07 4.63
C THR A 329 -16.56 0.09 5.74
N LEU A 330 -17.68 0.29 6.45
CA LEU A 330 -18.19 -0.70 7.42
C LEU A 330 -18.63 -2.00 6.73
N ILE A 331 -19.29 -1.91 5.57
CA ILE A 331 -19.60 -3.08 4.75
C ILE A 331 -18.30 -3.77 4.32
N SER A 332 -17.28 -3.01 3.92
CA SER A 332 -15.94 -3.55 3.63
C SER A 332 -15.32 -4.27 4.84
N CYS A 333 -15.51 -3.77 6.06
CA CYS A 333 -15.07 -4.47 7.27
C CYS A 333 -15.77 -5.83 7.42
N VAL A 334 -17.08 -5.90 7.20
CA VAL A 334 -17.84 -7.16 7.24
C VAL A 334 -17.34 -8.14 6.17
N VAL A 335 -17.15 -7.66 4.94
CA VAL A 335 -16.60 -8.47 3.83
C VAL A 335 -15.18 -8.94 4.15
N SER A 336 -14.35 -8.09 4.75
CA SER A 336 -13.01 -8.44 5.22
C SER A 336 -13.03 -9.51 6.32
N LEU A 337 -13.99 -9.46 7.24
CA LEU A 337 -14.17 -10.51 8.27
C LEU A 337 -14.51 -11.88 7.64
N VAL A 338 -15.22 -11.92 6.52
CA VAL A 338 -15.42 -13.17 5.77
C VAL A 338 -14.07 -13.74 5.29
N LEU A 339 -13.15 -12.88 4.82
CA LEU A 339 -11.80 -13.31 4.45
C LEU A 339 -11.04 -13.85 5.66
N VAL A 340 -11.16 -13.20 6.83
CA VAL A 340 -10.55 -13.66 8.09
C VAL A 340 -11.03 -15.07 8.43
N ILE A 341 -12.33 -15.31 8.41
CA ILE A 341 -12.91 -16.61 8.76
C ILE A 341 -12.41 -17.68 7.78
N ARG A 342 -12.40 -17.38 6.47
CA ARG A 342 -11.98 -18.31 5.42
C ARG A 342 -10.49 -18.65 5.46
N THR A 343 -9.65 -17.71 5.88
CA THR A 343 -8.19 -17.86 5.93
C THR A 343 -7.68 -18.24 7.31
N ARG A 344 -8.56 -18.38 8.31
CA ARG A 344 -8.18 -18.66 9.71
C ARG A 344 -7.33 -19.93 9.86
N GLU A 345 -7.74 -21.03 9.26
CA GLU A 345 -7.01 -22.30 9.35
C GLU A 345 -5.69 -22.25 8.57
N PHE A 346 -5.64 -21.49 7.48
CA PHE A 346 -4.41 -21.23 6.75
C PHE A 346 -3.37 -20.47 7.60
N TYR A 347 -3.80 -19.40 8.28
CA TYR A 347 -2.91 -18.57 9.11
C TYR A 347 -2.49 -19.22 10.44
N LYS A 348 -3.23 -20.23 10.92
CA LYS A 348 -2.81 -21.05 12.06
C LYS A 348 -1.67 -22.01 11.72
N GLY A 349 -1.54 -22.43 10.47
CA GLY A 349 -0.47 -23.31 10.00
C GLY A 349 0.90 -22.62 9.90
N ASP A 350 1.95 -23.41 9.70
CA ASP A 350 3.30 -22.88 9.48
C ASP A 350 3.52 -22.47 8.02
N ILE A 351 3.12 -21.24 7.70
CA ILE A 351 3.27 -20.62 6.36
C ILE A 351 4.75 -20.64 5.90
N TYR A 352 5.71 -20.52 6.83
CA TYR A 352 7.14 -20.47 6.49
C TYR A 352 7.76 -21.83 6.19
N ILE A 353 7.28 -22.92 6.81
CA ILE A 353 7.82 -24.29 6.58
C ILE A 353 7.43 -24.78 5.19
N ARG A 354 6.19 -24.50 4.78
CA ARG A 354 5.67 -24.95 3.47
C ARG A 354 6.36 -24.26 2.28
N ASN A 355 6.78 -23.01 2.43
CA ASN A 355 7.55 -22.29 1.40
C ASN A 355 9.00 -22.79 1.24
N SER A 356 9.53 -23.51 2.23
CA SER A 356 10.81 -24.23 2.12
C SER A 356 10.66 -25.63 1.51
N GLU A 357 9.57 -26.33 1.79
CA GLU A 357 9.33 -27.71 1.31
C GLU A 357 8.99 -27.76 -0.19
N CYS A 358 8.30 -26.78 -0.75
CA CYS A 358 8.06 -26.70 -2.21
C CYS A 358 9.32 -26.30 -3.05
N LYS A 359 10.50 -26.20 -2.41
CA LYS A 359 11.78 -25.90 -3.08
C LYS A 359 12.82 -27.00 -2.86
N GLY A 360 12.41 -28.14 -2.31
CA GLY A 360 13.21 -29.35 -2.17
C GLY A 360 13.25 -30.09 -3.49
#